data_AF-A0A5E4QYM8-F1
#
_entry.id   AF-A0A5E4QYM8-F1
#
_cell.length_a   1.000
_cell.length_b   1.000
_cell.length_c   1.000
_cell.angle_alpha   90.00
_cell.angle_beta   90.00
_cell.angle_gamma   90.00
#
_symmetry.space_group_name_H-M   'P 1'
#
loop_
_entity.id
_entity.type
_entity.pdbx_description
1 polymer ?
#
loop_
_entity_poly.entity_id
_entity_poly.type
_entity_poly.pdbx_seq_one_letter_code
_entity_poly.pdbx_strand_id
1 'polypeptide(L)'
;MTFMQVTLIRESVEKEPHSLVLNGGDTFQGTIWYNLLRWNVTQEFMNMIHHDAHVLGNHEFDHGLEGVVPYLEHLEHEVVTANIIDDEEPTIQGLYKPSIVVNKNGRNIGIIGVIIATTDELASTGKLRFTDEIETVKAEAEKLNEQGVDIIVVLSHCGIDIDREIALHGGPHIDIVVGGHSTDRASSRAY
;
A
#
# COMPACT_ATOMS: atom_id res chain seq x y z
N MET A 1 2.36 -17.39 -8.77
CA MET A 1 1.93 -17.64 -7.39
C MET A 1 0.47 -17.26 -7.37
N THR A 2 -0.52 -18.17 -7.57
CA THR A 2 -1.84 -17.63 -7.97
C THR A 2 -3.13 -18.46 -7.84
N PHE A 3 -3.16 -19.61 -7.15
CA PHE A 3 -4.44 -20.23 -6.78
C PHE A 3 -4.54 -20.49 -5.27
N MET A 4 -3.45 -20.98 -4.68
CA MET A 4 -3.41 -21.26 -3.23
C MET A 4 -3.63 -20.01 -2.38
N GLN A 5 -3.01 -18.87 -2.72
CA GLN A 5 -3.24 -17.61 -2.00
C GLN A 5 -4.69 -17.13 -2.11
N VAL A 6 -5.27 -17.18 -3.31
CA VAL A 6 -6.67 -16.80 -3.54
C VAL A 6 -7.61 -17.66 -2.68
N THR A 7 -7.40 -18.98 -2.66
CA THR A 7 -8.18 -19.89 -1.81
C THR A 7 -8.01 -19.56 -0.32
N LEU A 8 -6.78 -19.38 0.16
CA LEU A 8 -6.52 -19.09 1.56
C LEU A 8 -7.12 -17.75 2.00
N ILE A 9 -7.02 -16.71 1.17
CA ILE A 9 -7.62 -15.41 1.46
C ILE A 9 -9.14 -15.54 1.53
N ARG A 10 -9.76 -16.24 0.58
CA ARG A 10 -11.22 -16.49 0.60
C ARG A 10 -11.65 -17.26 1.84
N GLU A 11 -10.95 -18.33 2.20
CA GLU A 11 -11.23 -19.10 3.41
C GLU A 11 -11.07 -18.27 4.69
N SER A 12 -10.06 -17.39 4.75
CA SER A 12 -9.87 -16.48 5.88
C SER A 12 -10.98 -15.43 5.98
N VAL A 13 -11.38 -14.84 4.85
CA VAL A 13 -12.48 -13.86 4.81
C VAL A 13 -13.83 -14.51 5.15
N GLU A 14 -14.06 -15.76 4.74
CA GLU A 14 -15.25 -16.52 5.13
C GLU A 14 -15.32 -16.78 6.64
N LYS A 15 -14.16 -17.03 7.28
CA LYS A 15 -14.07 -17.23 8.74
C LYS A 15 -14.18 -15.92 9.50
N GLU A 16 -13.59 -14.85 8.97
CA GLU A 16 -13.51 -13.52 9.58
C GLU A 16 -14.04 -12.46 8.60
N PRO A 17 -15.37 -12.30 8.47
CA PRO A 17 -15.99 -11.44 7.45
C PRO A 17 -15.75 -9.94 7.64
N HIS A 18 -15.18 -9.55 8.79
CA HIS A 18 -14.83 -8.16 9.11
C HIS A 18 -13.33 -7.89 9.01
N SER A 19 -12.57 -8.85 8.46
CA SER A 19 -11.14 -8.67 8.21
C SER A 19 -10.87 -7.61 7.13
N LEU A 20 -9.63 -7.10 7.16
CA LEU A 20 -9.06 -6.27 6.13
C LEU A 20 -8.15 -7.13 5.24
N VAL A 21 -8.29 -6.99 3.93
CA VAL A 21 -7.39 -7.58 2.94
C VAL A 21 -6.55 -6.46 2.35
N LEU A 22 -5.27 -6.40 2.72
CA LEU A 22 -4.35 -5.33 2.33
C LEU A 22 -3.23 -5.91 1.46
N ASN A 23 -2.84 -5.18 0.42
CA ASN A 23 -1.65 -5.48 -0.38
C ASN A 23 -0.53 -4.48 -0.02
N GLY A 24 0.59 -5.01 0.46
CA GLY A 24 1.74 -4.24 0.94
C GLY A 24 2.72 -3.76 -0.13
N GLY A 25 2.35 -3.67 -1.41
CA GLY A 25 3.22 -3.21 -2.51
C GLY A 25 4.17 -4.28 -3.06
N ASP A 26 5.00 -3.90 -4.05
CA ASP A 26 5.87 -4.81 -4.83
C ASP A 26 5.11 -5.99 -5.43
N THR A 27 3.98 -5.69 -6.06
CA THR A 27 3.21 -6.64 -6.87
C THR A 27 3.88 -6.85 -8.24
N PHE A 28 4.77 -5.93 -8.63
CA PHE A 28 5.56 -6.03 -9.87
C PHE A 28 6.82 -6.89 -9.68
N GLN A 29 7.34 -7.42 -10.78
CA GLN A 29 8.52 -8.31 -10.83
C GLN A 29 8.37 -9.68 -10.11
N GLY A 30 9.48 -10.43 -10.01
CA GLY A 30 9.59 -11.71 -9.30
C GLY A 30 9.42 -12.98 -10.14
N THR A 31 8.75 -12.95 -11.30
CA THR A 31 8.55 -14.15 -12.15
C THR A 31 8.57 -13.88 -13.66
N ILE A 32 8.72 -14.93 -14.48
CA ILE A 32 8.66 -14.83 -15.95
C ILE A 32 7.33 -14.30 -16.48
N TRP A 33 6.24 -14.50 -15.73
CA TRP A 33 4.91 -14.00 -16.08
C TRP A 33 4.90 -12.48 -16.16
N TYR A 34 5.49 -11.81 -15.17
CA TYR A 34 5.63 -10.37 -15.19
C TYR A 34 6.56 -9.92 -16.34
N ASN A 35 7.66 -10.63 -16.61
CA ASN A 35 8.55 -10.27 -17.71
C ASN A 35 7.88 -10.27 -19.10
N LEU A 36 6.92 -11.17 -19.31
CA LEU A 36 6.23 -11.30 -20.59
C LEU A 36 4.95 -10.45 -20.68
N LEU A 37 4.20 -10.36 -19.58
CA LEU A 37 2.83 -9.82 -19.58
C LEU A 37 2.69 -8.52 -18.78
N ARG A 38 3.72 -8.16 -17.98
CA ARG A 38 3.85 -6.89 -17.24
C ARG A 38 2.60 -6.61 -16.39
N TRP A 39 2.21 -5.34 -16.27
CA TRP A 39 1.08 -4.91 -15.47
C TRP A 39 -0.23 -5.62 -15.81
N ASN A 40 -0.44 -6.04 -17.06
CA ASN A 40 -1.72 -6.57 -17.52
C ASN A 40 -2.07 -7.89 -16.82
N VAL A 41 -1.10 -8.80 -16.65
CA VAL A 41 -1.37 -10.03 -15.89
C VAL A 41 -1.46 -9.76 -14.39
N THR A 42 -0.71 -8.76 -13.91
CA THR A 42 -0.69 -8.41 -12.48
C THR A 42 -2.05 -7.89 -12.03
N GLN A 43 -2.64 -6.93 -12.75
CA GLN A 43 -3.98 -6.43 -12.43
C GLN A 43 -5.02 -7.55 -12.47
N GLU A 44 -4.94 -8.46 -13.46
CA GLU A 44 -5.94 -9.52 -13.62
C GLU A 44 -5.98 -10.40 -12.38
N PHE A 45 -4.81 -10.78 -11.86
CA PHE A 45 -4.72 -11.55 -10.63
C PHE A 45 -5.14 -10.77 -9.38
N MET A 46 -4.78 -9.49 -9.29
CA MET A 46 -5.20 -8.65 -8.16
C MET A 46 -6.71 -8.43 -8.12
N ASN A 47 -7.37 -8.39 -9.28
CA ASN A 47 -8.82 -8.25 -9.41
C ASN A 47 -9.59 -9.55 -9.09
N MET A 48 -8.93 -10.71 -9.02
CA MET A 48 -9.60 -11.98 -8.67
C MET A 48 -10.07 -12.08 -7.21
N ILE A 49 -9.54 -11.22 -6.34
CA ILE A 49 -9.89 -11.12 -4.93
C ILE A 49 -10.13 -9.66 -4.56
N HIS A 50 -11.11 -9.42 -3.69
CA HIS A 50 -11.34 -8.09 -3.19
C HIS A 50 -10.23 -7.71 -2.20
N HIS A 51 -9.60 -6.56 -2.42
CA HIS A 51 -8.69 -5.93 -1.49
C HIS A 51 -9.32 -4.63 -0.99
N ASP A 52 -9.18 -4.36 0.31
CA ASP A 52 -9.62 -3.09 0.90
C ASP A 52 -8.68 -1.95 0.51
N ALA A 53 -7.37 -2.20 0.40
CA ALA A 53 -6.39 -1.23 -0.06
C ALA A 53 -5.10 -1.87 -0.59
N HIS A 54 -4.44 -1.18 -1.52
CA HIS A 54 -3.08 -1.45 -1.98
C HIS A 54 -2.18 -0.24 -1.67
N VAL A 55 -0.92 -0.47 -1.33
CA VAL A 55 0.12 0.58 -1.34
C VAL A 55 1.05 0.37 -2.52
N LEU A 56 1.56 1.45 -3.11
CA LEU A 56 2.61 1.35 -4.12
C LEU A 56 3.93 0.98 -3.45
N GLY A 57 4.64 0.02 -4.03
CA GLY A 57 6.03 -0.26 -3.73
C GLY A 57 6.96 0.33 -4.79
N ASN A 58 8.26 0.16 -4.59
CA ASN A 58 9.25 0.72 -5.51
C ASN A 58 9.23 0.00 -6.86
N HIS A 59 8.96 -1.31 -6.88
CA HIS A 59 8.96 -2.09 -8.11
C HIS A 59 7.78 -1.76 -9.03
N GLU A 60 6.71 -1.13 -8.51
CA GLU A 60 5.64 -0.59 -9.36
C GLU A 60 6.18 0.41 -10.40
N PHE A 61 7.28 1.10 -10.10
CA PHE A 61 7.89 2.12 -10.97
C PHE A 61 9.03 1.58 -11.88
N ASP A 62 9.30 0.27 -11.91
CA ASP A 62 10.40 -0.30 -12.70
C ASP A 62 10.28 -0.09 -14.22
N HIS A 63 9.07 0.16 -14.70
CA HIS A 63 8.79 0.44 -16.11
C HIS A 63 8.31 1.88 -16.32
N GLY A 64 8.63 2.78 -15.39
CA GLY A 64 8.19 4.14 -15.49
C GLY A 64 6.70 4.31 -15.19
N LEU A 65 6.25 5.56 -15.35
CA LEU A 65 4.83 5.89 -15.33
C LEU A 65 4.04 5.14 -16.41
N GLU A 66 4.68 4.80 -17.54
CA GLU A 66 4.08 3.98 -18.60
C GLU A 66 3.70 2.56 -18.14
N GLY A 67 4.32 2.05 -17.08
CA GLY A 67 3.98 0.75 -16.48
C GLY A 67 2.92 0.86 -15.38
N VAL A 68 3.05 1.82 -14.48
CA VAL A 68 2.17 1.94 -13.30
C VAL A 68 0.85 2.64 -13.60
N VAL A 69 0.81 3.64 -14.47
CA VAL A 69 -0.45 4.33 -14.83
C VAL A 69 -1.50 3.36 -15.37
N PRO A 70 -1.23 2.55 -16.42
CA PRO A 70 -2.23 1.61 -16.90
C PRO A 70 -2.57 0.52 -15.89
N TYR A 71 -1.64 0.14 -15.01
CA TYR A 71 -1.95 -0.76 -13.90
C TYR A 71 -3.02 -0.17 -12.98
N LEU A 72 -2.82 1.06 -12.53
CA LEU A 72 -3.74 1.75 -11.63
C LEU A 72 -5.11 2.01 -12.29
N GLU A 73 -5.13 2.34 -13.59
CA GLU A 73 -6.38 2.53 -14.35
C GLU A 73 -7.23 1.26 -14.47
N HIS A 74 -6.61 0.08 -14.42
CA HIS A 74 -7.28 -1.21 -14.58
C HIS A 74 -7.44 -1.99 -13.26
N LEU A 75 -6.88 -1.48 -12.16
CA LEU A 75 -7.07 -2.07 -10.84
C LEU A 75 -8.46 -1.71 -10.31
N GLU A 76 -9.21 -2.69 -9.83
CA GLU A 76 -10.57 -2.48 -9.32
C GLU A 76 -10.60 -2.07 -7.83
N HIS A 77 -9.43 -1.92 -7.22
CA HIS A 77 -9.27 -1.67 -5.78
C HIS A 77 -8.60 -0.32 -5.52
N GLU A 78 -8.85 0.22 -4.33
CA GLU A 78 -8.29 1.50 -3.90
C GLU A 78 -6.78 1.40 -3.66
N VAL A 79 -6.03 2.38 -4.17
CA VAL A 79 -4.60 2.52 -3.93
C VAL A 79 -4.35 3.73 -3.03
N VAL A 80 -3.58 3.50 -1.97
CA VAL A 80 -3.20 4.52 -1.00
C VAL A 80 -1.70 4.75 -1.02
N THR A 81 -1.25 6.00 -1.15
CA THR A 81 0.14 6.42 -0.96
C THR A 81 0.18 7.93 -0.69
N ALA A 82 0.53 8.33 0.54
CA ALA A 82 0.40 9.70 1.01
C ALA A 82 1.60 10.59 0.69
N ASN A 83 2.79 10.01 0.53
CA ASN A 83 4.04 10.75 0.44
C ASN A 83 4.56 10.92 -0.98
N ILE A 84 3.69 10.92 -1.99
CA ILE A 84 4.04 11.23 -3.38
C ILE A 84 3.60 12.66 -3.72
N ILE A 85 4.53 13.46 -4.23
CA ILE A 85 4.25 14.75 -4.88
C ILE A 85 4.30 14.54 -6.40
N ASP A 86 3.15 14.72 -7.04
CA ASP A 86 2.92 14.45 -8.47
C ASP A 86 2.56 15.70 -9.29
N ASP A 87 2.86 16.91 -8.78
CA ASP A 87 2.57 18.19 -9.44
C ASP A 87 3.05 18.28 -10.89
N GLU A 88 4.14 17.58 -11.22
CA GLU A 88 4.76 17.57 -12.55
C GLU A 88 4.42 16.33 -13.38
N GLU A 89 3.58 15.43 -12.88
CA GLU A 89 3.21 14.15 -13.51
C GLU A 89 1.68 13.99 -13.57
N PRO A 90 0.98 14.77 -14.42
CA PRO A 90 -0.48 14.79 -14.45
C PRO A 90 -1.13 13.46 -14.87
N THR A 91 -0.37 12.52 -15.43
CA THR A 91 -0.88 11.21 -15.86
C THR A 91 -1.19 10.27 -14.71
N ILE A 92 -0.59 10.48 -13.54
CA ILE A 92 -0.82 9.62 -12.35
C ILE A 92 -1.77 10.27 -11.33
N GLN A 93 -2.02 11.57 -11.46
CA GLN A 93 -2.89 12.33 -10.57
C GLN A 93 -4.30 11.72 -10.49
N GLY A 94 -4.77 11.51 -9.27
CA GLY A 94 -6.11 10.97 -8.99
C GLY A 94 -6.25 9.46 -9.14
N LEU A 95 -5.18 8.74 -9.52
CA LEU A 95 -5.17 7.27 -9.57
C LEU A 95 -4.85 6.60 -8.22
N TYR A 96 -4.47 7.40 -7.22
CA TYR A 96 -4.25 6.96 -5.85
C TYR A 96 -4.72 8.06 -4.89
N LYS A 97 -4.87 7.72 -3.61
CA LYS A 97 -5.26 8.64 -2.54
C LYS A 97 -4.21 8.62 -1.43
N PRO A 98 -4.07 9.67 -0.60
CA PRO A 98 -3.20 9.59 0.56
C PRO A 98 -3.67 8.54 1.58
N SER A 99 -4.98 8.54 1.82
CA SER A 99 -5.66 7.62 2.71
C SER A 99 -7.09 7.32 2.25
N ILE A 100 -7.67 6.25 2.79
CA ILE A 100 -9.10 5.93 2.65
C ILE A 100 -9.70 5.58 4.01
N VAL A 101 -11.03 5.61 4.09
CA VAL A 101 -11.77 5.12 5.25
C VAL A 101 -12.71 4.00 4.82
N VAL A 102 -12.58 2.83 5.46
CA VAL A 102 -13.44 1.67 5.24
C VAL A 102 -14.26 1.39 6.50
N ASN A 103 -15.54 1.02 6.34
CA ASN A 103 -16.37 0.63 7.46
C ASN A 103 -16.39 -0.90 7.61
N LYS A 104 -15.95 -1.41 8.75
CA LYS A 104 -16.05 -2.83 9.11
C LYS A 104 -16.81 -2.97 10.42
N ASN A 105 -17.96 -3.63 10.36
CA ASN A 105 -18.81 -3.88 11.52
C ASN A 105 -19.16 -2.61 12.32
N GLY A 106 -19.47 -1.51 11.61
CA GLY A 106 -19.85 -0.23 12.23
C GLY A 106 -18.68 0.60 12.77
N ARG A 107 -17.43 0.16 12.59
CA ARG A 107 -16.23 0.95 12.90
C ARG A 107 -15.59 1.49 11.63
N ASN A 108 -15.22 2.76 11.66
CA ASN A 108 -14.48 3.42 10.60
C ASN A 108 -12.99 3.16 10.80
N ILE A 109 -12.36 2.53 9.81
CA ILE A 109 -10.94 2.23 9.79
C ILE A 109 -10.29 3.07 8.71
N GLY A 110 -9.39 3.97 9.11
CA GLY A 110 -8.56 4.75 8.23
C GLY A 110 -7.34 3.95 7.80
N ILE A 111 -7.02 3.96 6.51
CA ILE A 111 -5.85 3.27 5.94
C ILE A 111 -5.01 4.33 5.24
N ILE A 112 -3.80 4.56 5.75
CA ILE A 112 -2.81 5.50 5.20
C ILE A 112 -1.77 4.69 4.44
N GLY A 113 -1.47 5.06 3.20
CA GLY A 113 -0.38 4.44 2.45
C GLY A 113 0.92 5.23 2.57
N VAL A 114 2.07 4.57 2.61
CA VAL A 114 3.39 5.22 2.56
C VAL A 114 4.40 4.34 1.84
N ILE A 115 5.25 4.93 1.02
CA ILE A 115 6.33 4.25 0.29
C ILE A 115 7.69 4.84 0.72
N ILE A 116 8.78 4.08 0.63
CA ILE A 116 10.12 4.59 0.97
C ILE A 116 10.46 5.87 0.17
N ALA A 117 10.99 6.89 0.85
CA ALA A 117 11.24 8.20 0.26
C ALA A 117 12.35 8.18 -0.80
N THR A 118 13.20 7.16 -0.81
CA THR A 118 14.28 6.97 -1.80
C THR A 118 13.83 6.21 -3.05
N THR A 119 12.52 6.08 -3.29
CA THR A 119 12.00 5.32 -4.45
C THR A 119 12.49 5.87 -5.80
N ASP A 120 12.72 7.18 -5.91
CA ASP A 120 13.30 7.83 -7.09
C ASP A 120 14.77 7.45 -7.36
N GLU A 121 15.48 6.99 -6.33
CA GLU A 121 16.83 6.40 -6.47
C GLU A 121 16.78 4.92 -6.86
N LEU A 122 15.67 4.23 -6.56
CA LEU A 122 15.51 2.78 -6.72
C LEU A 122 14.83 2.39 -8.04
N ALA A 123 13.98 3.26 -8.58
CA ALA A 123 13.14 2.97 -9.75
C ALA A 123 12.97 4.18 -10.67
N SER A 124 12.28 3.98 -11.80
CA SER A 124 12.05 5.04 -12.78
C SER A 124 10.78 5.82 -12.46
N THR A 125 10.86 6.83 -11.60
CA THR A 125 9.68 7.56 -11.10
C THR A 125 9.34 8.83 -11.88
N GLY A 126 10.10 9.15 -12.94
CA GLY A 126 9.91 10.39 -13.70
C GLY A 126 10.27 11.60 -12.85
N LYS A 127 9.32 12.52 -12.68
CA LYS A 127 9.45 13.73 -11.84
C LYS A 127 8.70 13.65 -10.51
N LEU A 128 8.20 12.47 -10.16
CA LEU A 128 7.62 12.27 -8.83
C LEU A 128 8.69 12.53 -7.77
N ARG A 129 8.27 13.21 -6.70
CA ARG A 129 9.09 13.40 -5.51
C ARG A 129 8.43 12.72 -4.33
N PHE A 130 9.25 12.29 -3.37
CA PHE A 130 8.75 11.60 -2.19
C PHE A 130 9.07 12.41 -0.93
N THR A 131 8.07 12.60 -0.08
CA THR A 131 8.22 13.29 1.21
C THR A 131 8.61 12.32 2.31
N ASP A 132 9.10 12.87 3.42
CA ASP A 132 9.42 12.12 4.64
C ASP A 132 8.23 11.28 5.10
N GLU A 133 8.49 10.00 5.33
CA GLU A 133 7.49 8.99 5.61
C GLU A 133 6.77 9.26 6.94
N ILE A 134 7.52 9.61 7.99
CA ILE A 134 7.01 9.76 9.35
C ILE A 134 6.16 11.02 9.45
N GLU A 135 6.67 12.16 8.96
CA GLU A 135 5.94 13.43 9.00
C GLU A 135 4.67 13.38 8.14
N THR A 136 4.73 12.71 6.99
CA THR A 136 3.56 12.55 6.12
C THR A 136 2.49 11.68 6.78
N VAL A 137 2.88 10.52 7.31
CA VAL A 137 1.95 9.61 7.99
C VAL A 137 1.33 10.30 9.20
N LYS A 138 2.12 11.01 9.99
CA LYS A 138 1.64 11.76 11.15
C LYS A 138 0.59 12.80 10.79
N ALA A 139 0.86 13.62 9.77
CA ALA A 139 -0.06 14.64 9.32
C ALA A 139 -1.38 14.04 8.80
N GLU A 140 -1.32 12.91 8.09
CA GLU A 140 -2.51 12.24 7.58
C GLU A 140 -3.30 11.53 8.70
N ALA A 141 -2.62 10.95 9.68
CA ALA A 141 -3.24 10.36 10.86
C ALA A 141 -3.99 11.40 11.71
N GLU A 142 -3.42 12.60 11.87
CA GLU A 142 -4.09 13.72 12.54
C GLU A 142 -5.40 14.09 11.82
N LYS A 143 -5.38 14.20 10.48
CA LYS A 143 -6.60 14.48 9.69
C LYS A 143 -7.68 13.41 9.85
N LEU A 144 -7.31 12.14 9.83
CA LEU A 144 -8.27 11.03 10.00
C LEU A 144 -8.85 11.02 11.41
N ASN A 145 -8.03 11.28 12.43
CA ASN A 145 -8.49 11.41 13.80
C ASN A 145 -9.47 12.58 13.97
N GLU A 146 -9.21 13.74 13.36
CA GLU A 146 -10.14 14.89 13.37
C GLU A 146 -11.48 14.57 12.69
N GLN A 147 -11.49 13.64 11.73
CA GLN A 147 -12.71 13.14 11.08
C GLN A 147 -13.49 12.13 11.94
N GLY A 148 -12.96 11.75 13.11
CA GLY A 148 -13.60 10.78 14.00
C GLY A 148 -13.46 9.33 13.53
N VAL A 149 -12.37 9.00 12.82
CA VAL A 149 -12.00 7.62 12.49
C VAL A 149 -11.64 6.86 13.78
N ASP A 150 -12.13 5.62 13.91
CA ASP A 150 -12.01 4.83 15.13
C ASP A 150 -10.66 4.13 15.26
N ILE A 151 -10.08 3.71 14.12
CA ILE A 151 -8.82 2.95 14.04
C ILE A 151 -8.02 3.45 12.84
N ILE A 152 -6.74 3.72 13.02
CA ILE A 152 -5.84 4.15 11.94
C ILE A 152 -4.74 3.12 11.72
N VAL A 153 -4.72 2.58 10.51
CA VAL A 153 -3.75 1.60 10.02
C VAL A 153 -2.83 2.28 9.01
N VAL A 154 -1.52 2.14 9.20
CA VAL A 154 -0.51 2.53 8.22
C VAL A 154 -0.14 1.31 7.41
N LEU A 155 -0.38 1.36 6.11
CA LEU A 155 0.05 0.38 5.12
C LEU A 155 1.34 0.89 4.47
N SER A 156 2.47 0.32 4.88
CA SER A 156 3.80 0.83 4.57
C SER A 156 4.55 -0.07 3.60
N HIS A 157 5.26 0.55 2.67
CA HIS A 157 6.28 -0.07 1.82
C HIS A 157 7.64 0.59 2.05
N CYS A 158 8.03 0.74 3.32
CA CYS A 158 9.28 1.41 3.72
C CYS A 158 10.34 0.44 4.29
N GLY A 159 9.93 -0.79 4.64
CA GLY A 159 10.78 -1.78 5.28
C GLY A 159 10.77 -1.66 6.80
N ILE A 160 11.10 -2.76 7.48
CA ILE A 160 10.86 -2.94 8.91
C ILE A 160 11.50 -1.88 9.82
N ASP A 161 12.63 -1.33 9.42
CA ASP A 161 13.34 -0.33 10.23
C ASP A 161 12.59 1.01 10.21
N ILE A 162 12.13 1.45 9.03
CA ILE A 162 11.31 2.67 8.91
C ILE A 162 9.93 2.43 9.54
N ASP A 163 9.35 1.24 9.40
CA ASP A 163 8.08 0.88 10.04
C ASP A 163 8.12 1.02 11.57
N ARG A 164 9.26 0.66 12.18
CA ARG A 164 9.48 0.87 13.63
C ARG A 164 9.58 2.34 13.98
N GLU A 165 10.27 3.13 13.18
CA GLU A 165 10.37 4.57 13.39
C GLU A 165 8.99 5.24 13.23
N ILE A 166 8.19 4.83 12.25
CA ILE A 166 6.78 5.27 12.11
C ILE A 166 5.99 4.90 13.36
N ALA A 167 6.11 3.68 13.88
CA ALA A 167 5.39 3.27 15.09
C ALA A 167 5.82 4.05 16.34
N LEU A 168 7.10 4.48 16.42
CA LEU A 168 7.64 5.23 17.57
C LEU A 168 7.37 6.74 17.47
N HIS A 169 7.34 7.29 16.25
CA HIS A 169 7.42 8.73 16.01
C HIS A 169 6.30 9.30 15.14
N GLY A 170 5.49 8.46 14.49
CA GLY A 170 4.35 8.85 13.65
C GLY A 170 3.16 9.43 14.42
N GLY A 171 3.23 9.46 15.75
CA GLY A 171 2.26 10.14 16.60
C GLY A 171 1.27 9.21 17.30
N PRO A 172 0.43 9.75 18.19
CA PRO A 172 -0.40 8.97 19.10
C PRO A 172 -1.65 8.37 18.46
N HIS A 173 -1.96 8.76 17.21
CA HIS A 173 -3.19 8.37 16.51
C HIS A 173 -3.04 7.10 15.68
N ILE A 174 -1.82 6.59 15.51
CA ILE A 174 -1.57 5.35 14.75
C ILE A 174 -1.76 4.16 15.67
N ASP A 175 -2.61 3.22 15.28
CA ASP A 175 -2.86 2.00 16.05
C ASP A 175 -2.01 0.82 15.56
N ILE A 176 -1.85 0.70 14.25
CA ILE A 176 -1.21 -0.47 13.60
C ILE A 176 -0.35 -0.01 12.43
N VAL A 177 0.84 -0.57 12.31
CA VAL A 177 1.68 -0.48 11.10
C VAL A 177 1.76 -1.87 10.46
N VAL A 178 1.39 -1.96 9.18
CA VAL A 178 1.46 -3.15 8.33
C VAL A 178 2.47 -2.87 7.23
N GLY A 179 3.66 -3.46 7.37
CA GLY A 179 4.80 -3.22 6.49
C GLY A 179 4.96 -4.20 5.32
N GLY A 180 5.72 -3.74 4.31
CA GLY A 180 6.23 -4.48 3.16
C GLY A 180 7.71 -4.14 2.91
N HIS A 181 8.17 -4.24 1.65
CA HIS A 181 9.53 -3.94 1.17
C HIS A 181 10.65 -4.87 1.68
N SER A 182 10.79 -5.07 2.98
CA SER A 182 11.76 -6.03 3.51
C SER A 182 11.19 -7.45 3.48
N THR A 183 11.98 -8.43 3.01
CA THR A 183 11.58 -9.85 3.02
C THR A 183 11.59 -10.48 4.42
N ASP A 184 11.54 -9.64 5.46
CA ASP A 184 11.67 -10.04 6.85
C ASP A 184 10.45 -10.82 7.31
N ARG A 185 10.74 -11.94 7.98
CA ARG A 185 9.71 -12.71 8.66
C ARG A 185 9.55 -12.16 10.08
N ALA A 186 8.46 -11.44 10.32
CA ALA A 186 7.96 -11.27 11.67
C ALA A 186 7.60 -12.66 12.24
N SER A 187 8.45 -13.19 13.11
CA SER A 187 8.19 -14.43 13.84
C SER A 187 7.92 -14.10 15.29
N SER A 188 6.94 -14.78 15.89
CA SER A 188 6.61 -14.61 17.30
C SER A 188 7.80 -14.98 18.18
N ARG A 189 8.59 -13.99 18.59
CA ARG A 189 9.32 -14.08 19.85
C ARG A 189 8.42 -13.47 20.90
N ALA A 190 7.79 -14.35 21.69
CA ALA A 190 7.22 -13.95 22.97
C ALA A 190 8.34 -13.29 23.77
N TYR A 191 8.17 -12.01 24.08
CA TYR A 191 8.91 -11.32 25.14
C TYR A 191 8.14 -11.48 26.44
#